data_AF-A0A963GI74-F1
#
_entry.id   AF-A0A963GI74-F1
#
_cell.length_a   1.000
_cell.length_b   1.000
_cell.length_c   1.000
_cell.angle_alpha   90.00
_cell.angle_beta   90.00
_cell.angle_gamma   90.00
#
_symmetry.space_group_name_H-M   'P 1'
#
loop_
_entity.id
_entity.type
_entity.pdbx_description
1 polymer ?
#
loop_
_entity_poly.entity_id
_entity_poly.type
_entity_poly.pdbx_seq_one_letter_code
_entity_poly.pdbx_strand_id
1 'polypeptide(L)'
;MIKCKCGAAGLVFALASASAHAITIEFDYSFDDGAVRLNSGQRAILDYVANEFGQRIGDSLDAAFYSSISFFDPGAGSSGANLPGVTQTDQNIAADSLRIYVGASELDGFGTSTLGISGPGGAAGSVLDRGESGVGTTDFAPWGGSIAFDSTTSWYVDDDPSSLEPFSGIDFYSIAVHELGHVLGVGTSGSWFAQVGPAGFEGSASLGAYADALGSPQAGVPLAPGAGHWAEGTLSFADGALVEAALDPSIQAGSRKAYTDLDWAALSDVGWEIAPASAVPESSSVAMLLAGLGVIGATARRRAPRALRHDASG
;
A
#
# COMPACT_ATOMS: atom_id res chain seq x y z
N MET A 1 -57.25 -7.79 37.08
CA MET A 1 -57.07 -8.04 35.63
C MET A 1 -55.87 -7.26 35.16
N ILE A 2 -54.96 -8.00 34.52
CA ILE A 2 -53.63 -7.60 34.04
C ILE A 2 -53.75 -6.62 32.87
N LYS A 3 -52.83 -5.64 32.79
CA LYS A 3 -52.10 -5.30 31.54
C LYS A 3 -50.95 -4.33 31.83
N CYS A 4 -49.77 -4.91 32.03
CA CYS A 4 -48.47 -4.27 31.82
C CYS A 4 -48.35 -3.89 30.33
N LYS A 5 -47.91 -2.66 30.05
CA LYS A 5 -47.32 -2.28 28.77
C LYS A 5 -45.82 -2.06 29.00
N CYS A 6 -45.00 -3.03 28.62
CA CYS A 6 -43.58 -2.83 28.41
C CYS A 6 -43.40 -2.29 26.99
N GLY A 7 -42.91 -1.06 26.86
CA GLY A 7 -42.36 -0.56 25.59
C GLY A 7 -40.92 -1.05 25.47
N ALA A 8 -40.65 -1.89 24.47
CA ALA A 8 -39.29 -2.24 24.08
C ALA A 8 -38.81 -1.18 23.09
N ALA A 9 -37.81 -0.38 23.48
CA ALA A 9 -37.05 0.44 22.55
C ALA A 9 -36.03 -0.45 21.86
N GLY A 10 -36.27 -0.80 20.59
CA GLY A 10 -35.30 -1.48 19.74
C GLY A 10 -34.30 -0.47 19.20
N LEU A 11 -33.03 -0.60 19.59
CA LEU A 11 -31.92 0.11 18.96
C LEU A 11 -31.57 -0.64 17.66
N VAL A 12 -31.86 -0.03 16.51
CA VAL A 12 -31.44 -0.56 15.21
C VAL A 12 -30.04 -0.06 14.93
N PHE A 13 -29.05 -0.96 14.96
CA PHE A 13 -27.75 -0.70 14.36
C PHE A 13 -27.89 -0.86 12.85
N ALA A 14 -27.86 0.26 12.12
CA ALA A 14 -27.62 0.23 10.69
C ALA A 14 -26.14 -0.09 10.48
N LEU A 15 -25.83 -1.34 10.15
CA LEU A 15 -24.55 -1.70 9.53
C LEU A 15 -24.63 -1.16 8.10
N ALA A 16 -24.04 0.02 7.88
CA ALA A 16 -23.75 0.46 6.54
C ALA A 16 -22.65 -0.46 5.99
N SER A 17 -22.99 -1.36 5.09
CA SER A 17 -22.01 -1.97 4.21
C SER A 17 -21.51 -0.87 3.27
N ALA A 18 -20.40 -0.22 3.64
CA ALA A 18 -19.57 0.42 2.65
C ALA A 18 -19.01 -0.72 1.78
N SER A 19 -19.41 -0.79 0.51
CA SER A 19 -18.63 -1.55 -0.45
C SER A 19 -17.26 -0.89 -0.49
N ALA A 20 -16.21 -1.61 -0.08
CA ALA A 20 -14.85 -1.15 -0.32
C ALA A 20 -14.66 -1.11 -1.85
N HIS A 21 -14.61 0.08 -2.43
CA HIS A 21 -14.01 0.26 -3.75
C HIS A 21 -12.51 0.05 -3.55
N ALA A 22 -11.99 -0.98 -4.21
CA ALA A 22 -10.60 -1.39 -4.10
C ALA A 22 -10.06 -1.50 -5.52
N ILE A 23 -8.93 -0.84 -5.79
CA ILE A 23 -8.23 -1.05 -7.05
C ILE A 23 -7.67 -2.48 -7.09
N THR A 24 -7.82 -3.12 -8.23
CA THR A 24 -7.20 -4.42 -8.52
C THR A 24 -5.84 -4.21 -9.19
N ILE A 25 -4.77 -4.58 -8.49
CA ILE A 25 -3.42 -4.61 -9.06
C ILE A 25 -3.19 -5.99 -9.68
N GLU A 26 -3.10 -6.03 -11.01
CA GLU A 26 -2.89 -7.25 -11.79
C GLU A 26 -1.42 -7.36 -12.21
N PHE A 27 -0.67 -8.25 -11.57
CA PHE A 27 0.67 -8.60 -12.05
C PHE A 27 0.58 -9.56 -13.24
N ASP A 28 1.07 -9.10 -14.39
CA ASP A 28 1.14 -9.87 -15.62
C ASP A 28 2.58 -10.37 -15.84
N TYR A 29 2.72 -11.69 -15.89
CA TYR A 29 4.00 -12.38 -16.01
C TYR A 29 4.33 -12.81 -17.44
N SER A 30 3.63 -12.30 -18.46
CA SER A 30 3.84 -12.68 -19.85
C SER A 30 5.26 -12.37 -20.36
N PHE A 31 5.95 -11.42 -19.72
CA PHE A 31 7.33 -11.04 -20.01
C PHE A 31 8.34 -11.63 -19.02
N ASP A 32 7.91 -12.42 -18.03
CA ASP A 32 8.83 -13.23 -17.20
C ASP A 32 9.22 -14.51 -17.96
N ASP A 33 9.77 -14.34 -19.16
CA ASP A 33 10.00 -15.40 -20.14
C ASP A 33 11.49 -15.79 -20.30
N GLY A 34 12.37 -15.08 -19.61
CA GLY A 34 13.82 -15.30 -19.55
C GLY A 34 14.23 -16.67 -18.99
N ALA A 35 15.55 -16.89 -18.93
CA ALA A 35 16.14 -18.15 -18.45
C ALA A 35 15.97 -18.33 -16.93
N VAL A 36 16.11 -17.23 -16.17
CA VAL A 36 15.70 -17.13 -14.77
C VAL A 36 14.34 -16.44 -14.75
N ARG A 37 13.45 -16.92 -13.89
CA ARG A 37 12.07 -16.44 -13.77
C ARG A 37 11.70 -16.29 -12.31
N LEU A 38 10.71 -15.45 -12.05
CA LEU A 38 10.13 -15.32 -10.71
C LEU A 38 9.53 -16.67 -10.28
N ASN A 39 9.96 -17.16 -9.13
CA ASN A 39 9.46 -18.41 -8.57
C ASN A 39 8.09 -18.24 -7.90
N SER A 40 7.47 -19.34 -7.47
CA SER A 40 6.13 -19.29 -6.86
C SER A 40 6.05 -18.48 -5.56
N GLY A 41 7.12 -18.44 -4.75
CA GLY A 41 7.14 -17.65 -3.52
C GLY A 41 7.25 -16.15 -3.80
N GLN A 42 8.08 -15.75 -4.76
CA GLN A 42 8.15 -14.35 -5.22
C GLN A 42 6.80 -13.87 -5.76
N ARG A 43 6.11 -14.73 -6.53
CA ARG A 43 4.77 -14.45 -7.04
C ARG A 43 3.74 -14.33 -5.92
N ALA A 44 3.81 -15.18 -4.90
CA ALA A 44 2.95 -15.09 -3.72
C ALA A 44 3.16 -13.78 -2.92
N ILE A 45 4.40 -13.30 -2.83
CA ILE A 45 4.69 -11.98 -2.24
C ILE A 45 4.09 -10.85 -3.08
N LEU A 46 4.20 -10.92 -4.41
CA LEU A 46 3.56 -9.95 -5.29
C LEU A 46 2.04 -9.95 -5.11
N ASP A 47 1.40 -11.12 -5.02
CA ASP A 47 -0.04 -11.22 -4.73
C ASP A 47 -0.40 -10.58 -3.37
N TYR A 48 0.45 -10.76 -2.35
CA TYR A 48 0.29 -10.11 -1.04
C TYR A 48 0.37 -8.59 -1.16
N VAL A 49 1.41 -8.06 -1.82
CA VAL A 49 1.62 -6.62 -2.03
C VAL A 49 0.49 -6.00 -2.86
N ALA A 50 0.04 -6.67 -3.92
CA ALA A 50 -1.11 -6.24 -4.72
C ALA A 50 -2.37 -6.09 -3.86
N ASN A 51 -2.62 -7.05 -2.97
CA ASN A 51 -3.75 -7.01 -2.05
C ASN A 51 -3.59 -5.91 -0.99
N GLU A 52 -2.40 -5.73 -0.43
CA GLU A 52 -2.11 -4.67 0.55
C GLU A 52 -2.42 -3.28 -0.01
N PHE A 53 -1.93 -2.97 -1.22
CA PHE A 53 -2.18 -1.68 -1.87
C PHE A 53 -3.61 -1.55 -2.37
N GLY A 54 -4.15 -2.59 -3.01
CA GLY A 54 -5.50 -2.58 -3.56
C GLY A 54 -6.59 -2.34 -2.50
N GLN A 55 -6.38 -2.82 -1.27
CA GLN A 55 -7.31 -2.56 -0.15
C GLN A 55 -7.25 -1.12 0.38
N ARG A 56 -6.15 -0.40 0.13
CA ARG A 56 -5.93 0.95 0.66
C ARG A 56 -6.23 2.05 -0.33
N ILE A 57 -6.04 1.81 -1.62
CA ILE A 57 -6.33 2.81 -2.66
C ILE A 57 -7.83 2.82 -2.92
N GLY A 58 -8.46 3.96 -2.66
CA GLY A 58 -9.91 4.17 -2.67
C GLY A 58 -10.45 4.87 -3.92
N ASP A 59 -9.57 5.22 -4.87
CA ASP A 59 -9.93 5.82 -6.16
C ASP A 59 -10.86 4.90 -6.98
N SER A 60 -11.54 5.50 -7.95
CA SER A 60 -12.46 4.81 -8.85
C SER A 60 -12.07 5.10 -10.30
N LEU A 61 -11.29 4.20 -10.90
CA LEU A 61 -10.73 4.43 -12.23
C LEU A 61 -11.69 3.96 -13.32
N ASP A 62 -11.98 4.82 -14.29
CA ASP A 62 -12.70 4.42 -15.49
C ASP A 62 -11.91 3.37 -16.30
N ALA A 63 -12.66 2.51 -16.99
CA ALA A 63 -12.09 1.64 -18.02
C ALA A 63 -11.55 2.47 -19.18
N ALA A 64 -10.42 2.06 -19.74
CA ALA A 64 -9.75 2.82 -20.79
C ALA A 64 -9.29 1.91 -21.94
N PHE A 65 -9.41 2.46 -23.16
CA PHE A 65 -8.82 1.89 -24.36
C PHE A 65 -7.64 2.76 -24.82
N TYR A 66 -6.49 2.12 -25.00
CA TYR A 66 -5.27 2.74 -25.48
C TYR A 66 -4.93 2.19 -26.86
N SER A 67 -4.79 3.09 -27.85
CA SER A 67 -4.33 2.70 -29.18
C SER A 67 -2.91 2.14 -29.14
N SER A 68 -2.09 2.63 -28.20
CA SER A 68 -0.81 2.03 -27.85
C SER A 68 -0.45 2.30 -26.40
N ILE A 69 0.12 1.30 -25.74
CA ILE A 69 0.85 1.46 -24.48
C ILE A 69 2.32 1.12 -24.71
N SER A 70 3.19 1.70 -23.88
CA SER A 70 4.62 1.44 -23.91
C SER A 70 5.19 1.31 -22.50
N PHE A 71 6.09 0.37 -22.30
CA PHE A 71 6.78 0.12 -21.04
C PHE A 71 8.14 -0.51 -21.34
N PHE A 72 9.00 -0.72 -20.35
CA PHE A 72 10.23 -1.48 -20.57
C PHE A 72 9.96 -2.97 -20.39
N ASP A 73 10.65 -3.82 -21.13
CA ASP A 73 10.56 -5.27 -21.00
C ASP A 73 11.16 -5.71 -19.65
N PRO A 74 10.34 -6.23 -18.70
CA PRO A 74 10.82 -6.54 -17.37
C PRO A 74 11.61 -7.87 -17.29
N GLY A 75 11.55 -8.73 -18.31
CA GLY A 75 12.32 -9.98 -18.36
C GLY A 75 13.56 -9.93 -19.25
N ALA A 76 13.71 -8.86 -20.04
CA ALA A 76 14.87 -8.69 -20.89
C ALA A 76 16.07 -8.13 -20.11
N GLY A 77 17.24 -8.75 -20.26
CA GLY A 77 18.49 -8.28 -19.66
C GLY A 77 18.83 -6.84 -20.06
N SER A 78 19.48 -6.12 -19.14
CA SER A 78 19.91 -4.74 -19.37
C SER A 78 20.99 -4.63 -20.47
N SER A 79 20.94 -3.55 -21.24
CA SER A 79 21.96 -3.17 -22.23
C SER A 79 22.60 -1.84 -21.82
N GLY A 80 23.62 -1.92 -20.96
CA GLY A 80 24.03 -0.76 -20.16
C GLY A 80 22.91 -0.36 -19.21
N ALA A 81 22.78 0.93 -18.90
CA ALA A 81 21.73 1.43 -18.02
C ALA A 81 20.37 1.61 -18.73
N ASN A 82 19.96 0.63 -19.55
CA ASN A 82 18.68 0.64 -20.25
C ASN A 82 18.09 -0.76 -20.34
N LEU A 83 16.77 -0.86 -20.22
CA LEU A 83 15.98 -2.04 -20.57
C LEU A 83 15.32 -1.82 -21.94
N PRO A 84 15.16 -2.87 -22.77
CA PRO A 84 14.45 -2.76 -24.03
C PRO A 84 13.02 -2.23 -23.85
N GLY A 85 12.54 -1.39 -24.78
CA GLY A 85 11.17 -0.93 -24.77
C GLY A 85 10.21 -1.93 -25.43
N VAL A 86 9.02 -2.07 -24.88
CA VAL A 86 7.88 -2.79 -25.45
C VAL A 86 6.80 -1.80 -25.82
N THR A 87 6.20 -1.99 -26.99
CA THR A 87 4.97 -1.29 -27.38
C THR A 87 3.92 -2.33 -27.72
N GLN A 88 2.73 -2.20 -27.11
CA GLN A 88 1.57 -3.01 -27.44
C GLN A 88 0.46 -2.10 -27.98
N THR A 89 -0.30 -2.57 -28.96
CA THR A 89 -1.40 -1.81 -29.57
C THR A 89 -2.75 -2.36 -29.12
N ASP A 90 -3.78 -1.54 -29.23
CA ASP A 90 -5.17 -1.93 -29.02
C ASP A 90 -5.43 -2.58 -27.64
N GLN A 91 -4.95 -1.91 -26.59
CA GLN A 91 -5.02 -2.42 -25.23
C GLN A 91 -6.25 -1.88 -24.51
N ASN A 92 -7.00 -2.78 -23.89
CA ASN A 92 -8.14 -2.45 -23.04
C ASN A 92 -7.79 -2.76 -21.59
N ILE A 93 -7.91 -1.75 -20.73
CA ILE A 93 -7.70 -1.84 -19.29
C ILE A 93 -9.06 -1.65 -18.62
N ALA A 94 -9.39 -2.57 -17.72
CA ALA A 94 -10.67 -2.55 -17.04
C ALA A 94 -10.77 -1.36 -16.08
N ALA A 95 -11.99 -1.00 -15.70
CA ALA A 95 -12.21 -0.07 -14.60
C ALA A 95 -11.59 -0.64 -13.32
N ASP A 96 -11.15 0.25 -12.43
CA ASP A 96 -10.60 -0.08 -11.12
C ASP A 96 -9.45 -1.11 -11.17
N SER A 97 -8.67 -1.13 -12.27
CA SER A 97 -7.52 -2.01 -12.40
C SER A 97 -6.26 -1.33 -12.89
N LEU A 98 -5.12 -1.85 -12.45
CA LEU A 98 -3.78 -1.50 -12.92
C LEU A 98 -3.10 -2.77 -13.41
N ARG A 99 -2.59 -2.76 -14.64
CA ARG A 99 -1.81 -3.90 -15.18
C ARG A 99 -0.32 -3.63 -15.09
N ILE A 100 0.39 -4.46 -14.33
CA ILE A 100 1.82 -4.29 -14.13
C ILE A 100 2.55 -5.51 -14.70
N TYR A 101 3.33 -5.29 -15.76
CA TYR A 101 4.16 -6.34 -16.34
C TYR A 101 5.40 -6.58 -15.47
N VAL A 102 5.62 -7.81 -15.05
CA VAL A 102 6.71 -8.14 -14.13
C VAL A 102 7.58 -9.27 -14.66
N GLY A 103 8.86 -9.25 -14.28
CA GLY A 103 9.84 -10.23 -14.73
C GLY A 103 11.14 -10.19 -13.93
N ALA A 104 11.91 -11.26 -14.06
CA ALA A 104 13.29 -11.31 -13.57
C ALA A 104 14.27 -10.96 -14.70
N SER A 105 15.16 -10.01 -14.47
CA SER A 105 16.15 -9.53 -15.46
C SER A 105 17.53 -9.34 -14.83
N GLU A 106 18.60 -9.41 -15.62
CA GLU A 106 19.95 -9.06 -15.18
C GLU A 106 20.14 -7.54 -15.21
N LEU A 107 20.26 -6.91 -14.04
CA LEU A 107 20.24 -5.45 -13.90
C LEU A 107 21.64 -4.81 -13.69
N ASP A 108 22.72 -5.59 -13.75
CA ASP A 108 24.10 -5.12 -13.57
C ASP A 108 24.49 -3.94 -14.48
N GLY A 109 23.84 -3.79 -15.64
CA GLY A 109 24.02 -2.65 -16.54
C GLY A 109 23.65 -1.30 -15.94
N PHE A 110 22.80 -1.29 -14.90
CA PHE A 110 22.43 -0.11 -14.10
C PHE A 110 23.34 0.08 -12.88
N GLY A 111 24.24 -0.88 -12.63
CA GLY A 111 25.11 -0.95 -11.46
C GLY A 111 24.77 -2.16 -10.60
N THR A 112 25.80 -2.76 -10.00
CA THR A 112 25.73 -4.05 -9.26
C THR A 112 24.93 -4.01 -7.95
N SER A 113 24.34 -2.85 -7.60
CA SER A 113 23.49 -2.66 -6.43
C SER A 113 22.03 -2.41 -6.81
N THR A 114 21.68 -2.44 -8.10
CA THR A 114 20.31 -2.26 -8.56
C THR A 114 19.54 -3.55 -8.35
N LEU A 115 18.55 -3.52 -7.46
CA LEU A 115 17.76 -4.70 -7.05
C LEU A 115 16.43 -4.79 -7.80
N GLY A 116 15.90 -3.63 -8.20
CA GLY A 116 14.69 -3.49 -8.98
C GLY A 116 14.75 -2.25 -9.85
N ILE A 117 13.96 -2.26 -10.92
CA ILE A 117 13.68 -1.09 -11.75
C ILE A 117 12.19 -1.13 -12.07
N SER A 118 11.53 0.00 -11.87
CA SER A 118 10.10 0.14 -12.11
C SER A 118 9.73 1.50 -12.65
N GLY A 119 8.50 1.59 -13.13
CA GLY A 119 7.89 2.85 -13.46
C GLY A 119 6.55 2.69 -14.17
N PRO A 120 5.79 3.79 -14.26
CA PRO A 120 4.54 3.81 -14.99
C PRO A 120 4.79 3.67 -16.49
N GLY A 121 3.83 3.05 -17.16
CA GLY A 121 3.86 2.93 -18.61
C GLY A 121 3.39 4.20 -19.33
N GLY A 122 3.98 4.46 -20.49
CA GLY A 122 3.48 5.47 -21.43
C GLY A 122 2.24 4.98 -22.18
N ALA A 123 1.42 5.92 -22.66
CA ALA A 123 0.25 5.59 -23.46
C ALA A 123 -0.09 6.67 -24.49
N ALA A 124 -0.74 6.24 -25.58
CA ALA A 124 -1.45 7.10 -26.51
C ALA A 124 -2.89 6.57 -26.67
N GLY A 125 -3.87 7.46 -26.52
CA GLY A 125 -5.29 7.09 -26.54
C GLY A 125 -6.20 8.31 -26.32
N SER A 126 -7.52 8.08 -26.33
CA SER A 126 -8.53 9.13 -26.21
C SER A 126 -8.83 9.57 -24.79
N VAL A 127 -8.54 8.72 -23.79
CA VAL A 127 -8.77 8.97 -22.37
C VAL A 127 -7.53 8.50 -21.63
N LEU A 128 -6.72 9.45 -21.14
CA LEU A 128 -5.50 9.17 -20.39
C LEU A 128 -5.68 9.40 -18.88
N ASP A 129 -6.73 10.12 -18.50
CA ASP A 129 -7.02 10.54 -17.13
C ASP A 129 -7.84 9.52 -16.35
N ARG A 130 -8.49 8.57 -17.04
CA ARG A 130 -9.29 7.49 -16.44
C ARG A 130 -10.36 7.98 -15.46
N GLY A 131 -10.95 9.15 -15.75
CA GLY A 131 -11.98 9.74 -14.90
C GLY A 131 -11.43 10.64 -13.79
N GLU A 132 -10.11 10.66 -13.59
CA GLU A 132 -9.45 11.43 -12.54
C GLU A 132 -9.09 12.86 -12.98
N SER A 133 -9.39 13.84 -12.14
CA SER A 133 -9.28 15.25 -12.52
C SER A 133 -7.94 15.84 -12.06
N GLY A 134 -7.09 16.19 -13.02
CA GLY A 134 -5.80 16.84 -12.75
C GLY A 134 -4.59 15.95 -13.02
N VAL A 135 -4.81 14.83 -13.72
CA VAL A 135 -3.78 13.86 -14.08
C VAL A 135 -2.62 14.56 -14.79
N GLY A 136 -1.41 14.34 -14.25
CA GLY A 136 -0.16 14.94 -14.73
C GLY A 136 0.27 16.22 -14.04
N THR A 137 -0.59 16.83 -13.20
CA THR A 137 -0.22 18.01 -12.39
C THR A 137 -0.47 17.83 -10.90
N THR A 138 -1.67 17.41 -10.52
CA THR A 138 -2.08 17.27 -9.10
C THR A 138 -2.60 15.88 -8.81
N ASP A 139 -2.66 15.04 -9.84
CA ASP A 139 -3.28 13.73 -9.81
C ASP A 139 -2.48 12.77 -10.71
N PHE A 140 -2.69 11.48 -10.53
CA PHE A 140 -1.99 10.42 -11.24
C PHE A 140 -2.83 9.14 -11.37
N ALA A 141 -3.22 8.83 -12.60
CA ALA A 141 -4.04 7.65 -12.91
C ALA A 141 -3.44 6.84 -14.07
N PRO A 142 -2.32 6.13 -13.86
CA PRO A 142 -1.71 5.32 -14.91
C PRO A 142 -2.64 4.16 -15.29
N TRP A 143 -2.41 3.59 -16.47
CA TRP A 143 -2.99 2.30 -16.82
C TRP A 143 -2.30 1.14 -16.08
N GLY A 144 -1.07 1.38 -15.60
CA GLY A 144 -0.16 0.40 -15.06
C GLY A 144 1.28 0.72 -15.46
N GLY A 145 2.12 -0.30 -15.58
CA GLY A 145 3.54 -0.13 -15.84
C GLY A 145 4.31 -1.43 -15.87
N SER A 146 5.57 -1.39 -15.47
CA SER A 146 6.41 -2.57 -15.40
C SER A 146 7.36 -2.55 -14.20
N ILE A 147 7.76 -3.74 -13.73
CA ILE A 147 8.77 -3.95 -12.69
C ILE A 147 9.70 -5.08 -13.10
N ALA A 148 10.99 -4.79 -13.20
CA ALA A 148 12.05 -5.79 -13.33
C ALA A 148 12.70 -5.99 -11.97
N PHE A 149 12.83 -7.24 -11.53
CA PHE A 149 13.61 -7.61 -10.35
C PHE A 149 14.93 -8.23 -10.77
N ASP A 150 16.02 -7.91 -10.07
CA ASP A 150 17.32 -8.46 -10.40
C ASP A 150 17.35 -9.99 -10.22
N SER A 151 17.66 -10.68 -11.31
CA SER A 151 17.69 -12.14 -11.40
C SER A 151 18.93 -12.76 -10.74
N THR A 152 19.95 -11.95 -10.45
CA THR A 152 21.22 -12.42 -9.85
C THR A 152 21.21 -12.31 -8.32
N THR A 153 20.27 -11.54 -7.77
CA THR A 153 20.15 -11.29 -6.34
C THR A 153 19.72 -12.52 -5.57
N SER A 154 20.37 -12.74 -4.41
CA SER A 154 19.96 -13.76 -3.44
C SER A 154 18.78 -13.25 -2.61
N TRP A 155 17.58 -13.42 -3.15
CA TRP A 155 16.33 -13.01 -2.53
C TRP A 155 15.99 -13.84 -1.28
N TYR A 156 15.67 -13.15 -0.19
CA TYR A 156 14.84 -13.68 0.87
C TYR A 156 13.38 -13.61 0.41
N VAL A 157 12.71 -14.75 0.45
CA VAL A 157 11.32 -14.92 0.04
C VAL A 157 10.57 -15.40 1.27
N ASP A 158 9.79 -14.51 1.85
CA ASP A 158 8.98 -14.77 3.03
C ASP A 158 7.70 -15.52 2.65
N ASP A 159 7.38 -16.55 3.43
CA ASP A 159 6.14 -17.32 3.29
C ASP A 159 4.95 -16.63 4.01
N ASP A 160 5.20 -15.71 4.94
CA ASP A 160 4.20 -14.92 5.65
C ASP A 160 4.67 -13.46 5.90
N PRO A 161 4.49 -12.56 4.91
CA PRO A 161 4.89 -11.15 5.01
C PRO A 161 4.17 -10.36 6.13
N SER A 162 3.09 -10.91 6.71
CA SER A 162 2.39 -10.28 7.84
C SER A 162 3.11 -10.45 9.18
N SER A 163 4.12 -11.33 9.20
CA SER A 163 5.01 -11.53 10.33
C SER A 163 6.43 -11.07 9.98
N LEU A 164 7.31 -10.99 10.98
CA LEU A 164 8.72 -10.69 10.76
C LEU A 164 9.58 -11.57 11.64
N GLU A 165 10.24 -12.54 11.04
CA GLU A 165 11.30 -13.35 11.61
C GLU A 165 12.69 -12.82 11.25
N PRO A 166 13.75 -13.22 11.98
CA PRO A 166 15.10 -12.97 11.53
C PRO A 166 15.43 -13.75 10.25
N PHE A 167 15.97 -13.06 9.25
CA PHE A 167 16.41 -13.67 7.99
C PHE A 167 17.75 -13.10 7.51
N SER A 168 18.25 -13.66 6.40
CA SER A 168 19.45 -13.20 5.69
C SER A 168 19.17 -13.02 4.22
N GLY A 169 19.90 -12.13 3.55
CA GLY A 169 19.67 -11.80 2.15
C GLY A 169 18.82 -10.54 1.99
N ILE A 170 18.48 -10.21 0.75
CA ILE A 170 17.66 -9.04 0.43
C ILE A 170 16.19 -9.44 0.46
N ASP A 171 15.37 -8.75 1.25
CA ASP A 171 13.93 -9.03 1.36
C ASP A 171 13.20 -8.65 0.07
N PHE A 172 12.63 -9.65 -0.62
CA PHE A 172 11.91 -9.43 -1.87
C PHE A 172 10.64 -8.59 -1.66
N TYR A 173 9.96 -8.76 -0.52
CA TYR A 173 8.81 -7.93 -0.15
C TYR A 173 9.16 -6.45 -0.10
N SER A 174 10.25 -6.11 0.59
CA SER A 174 10.72 -4.72 0.70
C SER A 174 10.99 -4.07 -0.66
N ILE A 175 11.60 -4.80 -1.60
CA ILE A 175 11.81 -4.28 -2.96
C ILE A 175 10.47 -4.22 -3.72
N ALA A 176 9.58 -5.20 -3.58
CA ALA A 176 8.29 -5.18 -4.26
C ALA A 176 7.42 -3.97 -3.87
N VAL A 177 7.34 -3.61 -2.59
CA VAL A 177 6.59 -2.41 -2.16
C VAL A 177 7.25 -1.12 -2.62
N HIS A 178 8.59 -1.08 -2.64
CA HIS A 178 9.37 0.05 -3.15
C HIS A 178 9.09 0.28 -4.64
N GLU A 179 9.27 -0.74 -5.46
CA GLU A 179 9.07 -0.66 -6.90
C GLU A 179 7.60 -0.38 -7.26
N LEU A 180 6.64 -0.92 -6.51
CA LEU A 180 5.24 -0.59 -6.73
C LEU A 180 4.95 0.89 -6.46
N GLY A 181 5.56 1.49 -5.44
CA GLY A 181 5.44 2.93 -5.15
C GLY A 181 5.86 3.80 -6.35
N HIS A 182 6.93 3.41 -7.04
CA HIS A 182 7.37 4.08 -8.27
C HIS A 182 6.40 3.90 -9.45
N VAL A 183 5.82 2.72 -9.64
CA VAL A 183 4.75 2.52 -10.65
C VAL A 183 3.55 3.42 -10.36
N LEU A 184 3.23 3.61 -9.08
CA LEU A 184 2.14 4.46 -8.59
C LEU A 184 2.48 5.95 -8.54
N GLY A 185 3.65 6.37 -9.03
CA GLY A 185 3.94 7.77 -9.30
C GLY A 185 4.92 8.43 -8.33
N VAL A 186 5.28 7.78 -7.21
CA VAL A 186 6.28 8.34 -6.30
C VAL A 186 7.63 8.37 -6.99
N GLY A 187 8.27 9.54 -7.05
CA GLY A 187 9.56 9.69 -7.71
C GLY A 187 9.52 9.64 -9.25
N THR A 188 8.34 9.46 -9.86
CA THR A 188 8.22 9.23 -11.31
C THR A 188 7.16 10.11 -11.99
N SER A 189 6.11 10.53 -11.28
CA SER A 189 4.98 11.27 -11.86
C SER A 189 5.21 12.78 -11.90
N GLY A 190 4.49 13.46 -12.80
CA GLY A 190 4.45 14.92 -12.82
C GLY A 190 3.87 15.53 -11.55
N SER A 191 2.88 14.88 -10.94
CA SER A 191 2.29 15.32 -9.67
C SER A 191 3.25 15.19 -8.48
N TRP A 192 4.13 14.18 -8.47
CA TRP A 192 5.25 14.13 -7.52
C TRP A 192 6.18 15.32 -7.67
N PHE A 193 6.69 15.56 -8.89
CA PHE A 193 7.66 16.63 -9.12
C PHE A 193 7.06 18.04 -8.93
N ALA A 194 5.74 18.19 -9.04
CA ALA A 194 5.05 19.42 -8.70
C ALA A 194 5.14 19.79 -7.21
N GLN A 195 5.38 18.81 -6.33
CA GLN A 195 5.56 18.99 -4.90
C GLN A 195 7.03 19.13 -4.48
N VAL A 196 7.98 18.99 -5.42
CA VAL A 196 9.41 19.13 -5.11
C VAL A 196 9.79 20.61 -5.11
N GLY A 197 10.18 21.10 -3.93
CA GLY A 197 10.57 22.48 -3.69
C GLY A 197 12.01 22.61 -3.15
N PRO A 198 12.43 23.84 -2.79
CA PRO A 198 13.77 24.09 -2.29
C PRO A 198 14.09 23.40 -0.95
N ALA A 199 13.08 23.01 -0.16
CA ALA A 199 13.28 22.31 1.12
C ALA A 199 13.27 20.78 1.00
N GLY A 200 12.98 20.22 -0.19
CA GLY A 200 12.76 18.79 -0.41
C GLY A 200 11.38 18.55 -1.02
N PHE A 201 10.71 17.47 -0.62
CA PHE A 201 9.32 17.22 -0.98
C PHE A 201 8.37 17.96 -0.03
N GLU A 202 7.47 18.78 -0.57
CA GLU A 202 6.62 19.71 0.17
C GLU A 202 5.13 19.31 0.16
N GLY A 203 4.84 18.06 -0.23
CA GLY A 203 3.49 17.49 -0.16
C GLY A 203 2.94 17.52 1.26
N SER A 204 1.70 17.98 1.40
CA SER A 204 1.08 18.30 2.69
C SER A 204 0.85 17.07 3.57
N ALA A 205 0.47 15.93 2.98
CA ALA A 205 0.25 14.70 3.72
C ALA A 205 1.60 14.14 4.20
N SER A 206 2.60 14.12 3.31
CA SER A 206 3.96 13.64 3.59
C SER A 206 4.64 14.46 4.67
N LEU A 207 4.48 15.79 4.65
CA LEU A 207 4.96 16.68 5.71
C LEU A 207 4.29 16.38 7.06
N GLY A 208 3.01 16.01 7.07
CA GLY A 208 2.30 15.57 8.26
C GLY A 208 2.89 14.29 8.84
N ALA A 209 2.97 13.24 8.02
CA ALA A 209 3.52 11.94 8.43
C ALA A 209 4.98 12.05 8.91
N TYR A 210 5.79 12.83 8.20
CA TYR A 210 7.19 13.05 8.58
C TYR A 210 7.33 13.89 9.86
N ALA A 211 6.47 14.89 10.06
CA ALA A 211 6.44 15.66 11.30
C ALA A 211 6.04 14.80 12.51
N ASP A 212 5.11 13.87 12.33
CA ASP A 212 4.71 12.91 13.36
C ASP A 212 5.87 11.98 13.73
N ALA A 213 6.59 11.46 12.74
CA ALA A 213 7.77 10.62 12.94
C ALA A 213 8.91 11.33 13.72
N LEU A 214 9.13 12.61 13.44
CA LEU A 214 10.17 13.41 14.11
C LEU A 214 9.70 14.13 15.38
N GLY A 215 8.40 14.16 15.65
CA GLY A 215 7.80 14.94 16.74
C GLY A 215 7.94 16.46 16.57
N SER A 216 8.19 16.95 15.35
CA SER A 216 8.30 18.39 15.06
C SER A 216 8.02 18.73 13.59
N PRO A 217 7.37 19.88 13.30
CA PRO A 217 7.10 20.30 11.92
C PRO A 217 8.36 20.48 11.09
N GLN A 218 8.29 20.08 9.82
CA GLN A 218 9.36 20.21 8.84
C GLN A 218 8.92 21.08 7.67
N ALA A 219 9.88 21.70 6.98
CA ALA A 219 9.61 22.51 5.78
C ALA A 219 9.61 21.67 4.49
N GLY A 220 10.18 20.47 4.52
CA GLY A 220 10.28 19.52 3.41
C GLY A 220 10.72 18.17 3.94
N VAL A 221 10.26 17.09 3.30
CA VAL A 221 10.83 15.76 3.48
C VAL A 221 12.12 15.69 2.67
N PRO A 222 13.28 15.34 3.26
CA PRO A 222 14.53 15.26 2.53
C PRO A 222 14.48 14.26 1.38
N LEU A 223 15.05 14.63 0.24
CA LEU A 223 15.12 13.77 -0.95
C LEU A 223 16.58 13.37 -1.25
N ALA A 224 16.75 12.17 -1.78
CA ALA A 224 18.03 11.76 -2.35
C ALA A 224 18.35 12.57 -3.63
N PRO A 225 19.63 12.61 -4.06
CA PRO A 225 20.00 13.18 -5.36
C PRO A 225 19.15 12.61 -6.50
N GLY A 226 18.65 13.49 -7.38
CA GLY A 226 17.74 13.11 -8.45
C GLY A 226 16.25 13.18 -8.09
N ALA A 227 15.91 13.41 -6.81
CA ALA A 227 14.55 13.66 -6.32
C ALA A 227 13.53 12.53 -6.59
N GLY A 228 14.01 11.31 -6.89
CA GLY A 228 13.17 10.12 -7.09
C GLY A 228 12.91 9.32 -5.82
N HIS A 229 13.65 9.57 -4.74
CA HIS A 229 13.58 8.82 -3.48
C HIS A 229 13.63 9.79 -2.30
N TRP A 230 13.15 9.33 -1.14
CA TRP A 230 13.51 9.95 0.13
C TRP A 230 15.03 9.93 0.33
N ALA A 231 15.54 10.82 1.17
CA ALA A 231 16.94 10.71 1.57
C ALA A 231 17.14 9.41 2.37
N GLU A 232 18.32 8.82 2.24
CA GLU A 232 18.76 7.68 3.05
C GLU A 232 18.51 7.90 4.55
N GLY A 233 17.96 6.91 5.25
CA GLY A 233 17.71 7.02 6.69
C GLY A 233 16.45 7.79 7.06
N THR A 234 15.60 8.15 6.09
CA THR A 234 14.35 8.86 6.39
C THR A 234 13.42 7.94 7.18
N LEU A 235 13.00 8.38 8.36
CA LEU A 235 12.17 7.58 9.26
C LEU A 235 10.69 7.93 9.13
N SER A 236 9.84 6.92 9.27
CA SER A 236 8.40 7.08 9.44
C SER A 236 7.82 5.89 10.21
N PHE A 237 6.52 5.94 10.51
CA PHE A 237 5.83 4.84 11.19
C PHE A 237 5.34 3.79 10.18
N ALA A 238 5.50 2.53 10.51
CA ALA A 238 4.76 1.42 9.92
C ALA A 238 4.20 0.58 11.06
N ASP A 239 2.89 0.36 11.08
CA ASP A 239 2.18 -0.35 12.17
C ASP A 239 2.53 0.16 13.58
N GLY A 240 2.74 1.48 13.70
CA GLY A 240 3.10 2.15 14.95
C GLY A 240 4.56 1.99 15.39
N ALA A 241 5.39 1.27 14.62
CA ALA A 241 6.82 1.19 14.83
C ALA A 241 7.57 2.22 13.97
N LEU A 242 8.50 2.96 14.59
CA LEU A 242 9.35 3.89 13.86
C LEU A 242 10.43 3.09 13.11
N VAL A 243 10.35 3.12 11.78
CA VAL A 243 11.24 2.39 10.86
C VAL A 243 11.71 3.30 9.74
N GLU A 244 12.66 2.82 8.94
CA GLU A 244 13.11 3.52 7.75
C GLU A 244 12.07 3.39 6.63
N ALA A 245 11.82 4.48 5.91
CA ALA A 245 10.83 4.55 4.83
C ALA A 245 11.20 3.62 3.68
N ALA A 246 10.19 3.01 3.05
CA ALA A 246 10.41 2.04 1.99
C ALA A 246 10.98 2.68 0.72
N LEU A 247 10.67 3.96 0.45
CA LEU A 247 11.08 4.67 -0.77
C LEU A 247 12.36 5.51 -0.64
N ASP A 248 13.22 5.19 0.33
CA ASP A 248 14.62 5.61 0.25
C ASP A 248 15.42 4.69 -0.70
N PRO A 249 16.66 5.03 -1.08
CA PRO A 249 17.36 4.35 -2.17
C PRO A 249 18.15 3.11 -1.74
N SER A 250 18.02 2.62 -0.51
CA SER A 250 18.87 1.50 -0.04
C SER A 250 18.11 0.47 0.80
N ILE A 251 18.71 -0.71 0.94
CA ILE A 251 18.25 -1.72 1.87
C ILE A 251 19.45 -2.51 2.40
N GLN A 252 19.42 -2.82 3.69
CA GLN A 252 20.41 -3.70 4.28
C GLN A 252 19.95 -5.16 4.21
N ALA A 253 20.86 -6.08 3.88
CA ALA A 253 20.58 -7.51 3.96
C ALA A 253 20.16 -7.92 5.39
N GLY A 254 19.11 -8.74 5.49
CA GLY A 254 18.52 -9.15 6.77
C GLY A 254 17.64 -8.09 7.42
N SER A 255 17.25 -7.03 6.70
CA SER A 255 16.28 -6.04 7.15
C SER A 255 15.05 -6.02 6.24
N ARG A 256 13.90 -5.71 6.82
CA ARG A 256 12.63 -5.45 6.11
C ARG A 256 12.32 -3.96 6.17
N LYS A 257 11.94 -3.39 5.02
CA LYS A 257 11.28 -2.10 4.88
C LYS A 257 9.82 -2.35 4.51
N ALA A 258 8.91 -1.96 5.39
CA ALA A 258 7.49 -1.95 5.11
C ALA A 258 7.10 -0.58 4.54
N TYR A 259 6.03 -0.53 3.75
CA TYR A 259 5.53 0.73 3.21
C TYR A 259 4.96 1.59 4.34
N THR A 260 5.66 2.68 4.66
CA THR A 260 5.40 3.49 5.87
C THR A 260 4.30 4.51 5.66
N ASP A 261 3.81 5.11 6.74
CA ASP A 261 2.86 6.22 6.72
C ASP A 261 3.33 7.38 5.85
N LEU A 262 4.65 7.60 5.75
CA LEU A 262 5.22 8.60 4.83
C LEU A 262 5.06 8.18 3.37
N ASP A 263 5.31 6.91 3.06
CA ASP A 263 5.19 6.38 1.70
C ASP A 263 3.72 6.38 1.23
N TRP A 264 2.78 6.06 2.14
CA TRP A 264 1.33 6.18 1.90
C TRP A 264 0.90 7.64 1.73
N ALA A 265 1.44 8.54 2.54
CA ALA A 265 1.14 9.96 2.44
C ALA A 265 1.64 10.56 1.11
N ALA A 266 2.78 10.09 0.60
CA ALA A 266 3.25 10.46 -0.73
C ALA A 266 2.30 10.04 -1.84
N LEU A 267 1.69 8.84 -1.75
CA LEU A 267 0.65 8.44 -2.70
C LEU A 267 -0.55 9.41 -2.67
N SER A 268 -0.92 9.90 -1.48
CA SER A 268 -1.96 10.92 -1.37
C SER A 268 -1.56 12.26 -1.98
N ASP A 269 -0.31 12.69 -1.81
CA ASP A 269 0.17 13.96 -2.37
C ASP A 269 0.34 13.93 -3.91
N VAL A 270 0.44 12.74 -4.52
CA VAL A 270 0.51 12.59 -5.99
C VAL A 270 -0.86 12.40 -6.67
N GLY A 271 -1.93 12.18 -5.90
CA GLY A 271 -3.29 12.09 -6.44
C GLY A 271 -4.20 11.05 -5.80
N TRP A 272 -3.63 9.96 -5.27
CA TRP A 272 -4.42 8.81 -4.85
C TRP A 272 -5.24 9.07 -3.57
N GLU A 273 -6.46 8.59 -3.51
CA GLU A 273 -7.23 8.51 -2.28
C GLU A 273 -6.77 7.32 -1.42
N ILE A 274 -6.00 7.59 -0.37
CA ILE A 274 -5.53 6.55 0.53
C ILE A 274 -6.45 6.40 1.74
N ALA A 275 -7.10 5.24 1.84
CA ALA A 275 -7.83 4.85 3.03
C ALA A 275 -6.88 4.71 4.24
N PRO A 276 -7.33 5.07 5.45
CA PRO A 276 -6.53 4.84 6.65
C PRO A 276 -6.26 3.35 6.80
N ALA A 277 -5.09 2.99 7.33
CA ALA A 277 -4.83 1.62 7.72
C ALA A 277 -5.96 1.13 8.63
N SER A 278 -6.47 -0.08 8.38
CA SER A 278 -7.55 -0.65 9.19
C SER A 278 -7.08 -0.68 10.65
N ALA A 279 -7.65 0.21 11.47
CA ALA A 279 -7.24 0.32 12.87
C ALA A 279 -7.45 -1.03 13.55
N VAL A 280 -6.36 -1.72 13.89
CA VAL A 280 -6.41 -2.79 14.88
C VAL A 280 -6.96 -2.13 16.15
N PRO A 281 -8.14 -2.54 16.67
CA PRO A 281 -8.69 -1.89 17.83
C PRO A 281 -7.67 -2.02 18.96
N GLU A 282 -7.13 -0.89 19.41
CA GLU A 282 -6.16 -0.90 20.48
C GLU A 282 -6.72 -1.70 21.66
N SER A 283 -5.86 -2.49 22.31
CA SER A 283 -6.26 -3.34 23.44
C SER A 283 -7.02 -2.57 24.53
N SER A 284 -6.82 -1.25 24.62
CA SER A 284 -7.56 -0.32 25.49
C SER A 284 -9.05 -0.25 25.17
N SER A 285 -9.43 -0.23 23.88
CA SER A 285 -10.82 -0.19 23.41
C SER A 285 -11.54 -1.52 23.70
N VAL A 286 -10.84 -2.65 23.52
CA VAL A 286 -11.36 -3.99 23.86
C VAL A 286 -11.47 -4.16 25.38
N ALA A 287 -10.49 -3.71 26.15
CA ALA A 287 -10.51 -3.76 27.61
C ALA A 287 -11.62 -2.88 28.20
N MET A 288 -11.86 -1.69 27.64
CA MET A 288 -12.95 -0.80 28.05
C MET A 288 -14.33 -1.37 27.69
N LEU A 289 -14.46 -2.01 26.53
CA LEU A 289 -15.69 -2.71 26.13
C LEU A 289 -15.99 -3.90 27.05
N LEU A 290 -14.97 -4.70 27.39
CA LEU A 290 -15.09 -5.83 28.33
C LEU A 290 -15.36 -5.36 29.76
N ALA A 291 -14.74 -4.25 30.20
CA ALA A 291 -15.01 -3.64 31.50
C ALA A 291 -16.45 -3.11 31.58
N GLY A 292 -16.95 -2.47 30.51
CA GLY A 292 -18.34 -2.01 30.41
C GLY A 292 -19.36 -3.14 30.52
N LEU A 293 -19.12 -4.28 29.84
CA LEU A 293 -19.94 -5.48 29.94
C LEU A 293 -19.92 -6.10 31.35
N GLY A 294 -18.76 -6.07 32.02
CA GLY A 294 -18.61 -6.52 33.42
C GLY A 294 -19.45 -5.72 34.42
N VAL A 295 -19.54 -4.39 34.24
CA VAL A 295 -20.35 -3.51 35.10
C VAL A 295 -21.85 -3.74 34.89
N ILE A 296 -22.30 -4.02 33.66
CA ILE A 296 -23.71 -4.35 33.36
C ILE A 296 -24.10 -5.71 33.98
N GLY A 297 -23.22 -6.71 33.90
CA GLY A 297 -23.43 -8.01 34.55
C GLY A 297 -23.49 -7.93 36.09
N ALA A 298 -22.66 -7.10 36.70
CA ALA A 298 -22.64 -6.89 38.15
C ALA A 298 -23.89 -6.14 38.67
N THR A 299 -24.41 -5.19 37.90
CA THR A 299 -25.63 -4.44 38.27
C THR A 299 -26.91 -5.26 38.06
N ALA A 300 -26.95 -6.16 37.08
CA ALA A 300 -28.05 -7.11 36.88
C ALA A 300 -28.13 -8.14 38.03
N ARG A 301 -26.99 -8.66 38.51
CA ARG A 301 -26.95 -9.61 39.64
C ARG A 301 -27.43 -9.01 40.97
N ARG A 302 -27.23 -7.70 41.19
CA ARG A 302 -27.70 -7.02 42.41
C ARG A 302 -29.21 -6.76 42.46
N ARG A 303 -29.92 -6.96 41.35
CA ARG A 303 -31.38 -6.77 41.26
C ARG A 303 -32.20 -8.06 41.33
N ALA A 304 -31.56 -9.22 41.54
CA ALA A 304 -32.30 -10.46 41.79
C ALA A 304 -33.05 -10.37 43.14
N PRO A 305 -34.38 -10.50 43.17
CA PRO A 305 -35.15 -10.39 44.40
C PRO A 305 -34.85 -11.58 45.32
N ARG A 306 -34.50 -11.26 46.57
CA ARG A 306 -34.30 -12.23 47.66
C ARG A 306 -35.62 -12.97 47.90
N ALA A 307 -35.68 -14.24 47.49
CA ALA A 307 -36.85 -15.08 47.73
C ALA A 307 -37.15 -15.16 49.24
N LEU A 308 -38.35 -14.73 49.61
CA LEU A 308 -38.88 -14.82 50.97
C LEU A 308 -39.02 -16.30 51.32
N ARG A 309 -38.31 -16.73 52.37
CA ARG A 309 -38.55 -18.02 53.04
C ARG A 309 -39.87 -17.91 53.78
N HIS A 310 -40.84 -18.74 53.39
CA HIS A 310 -42.01 -19.02 54.20
C HIS A 310 -41.68 -20.19 55.12
N ASP A 311 -41.60 -19.92 56.42
CA ASP A 311 -41.79 -20.94 57.44
C ASP A 311 -43.27 -21.32 57.47
N ALA A 312 -43.54 -22.62 57.49
CA ALA A 312 -44.83 -23.16 57.88
C ALA A 312 -44.57 -24.43 58.70
N SER A 313 -44.83 -24.29 60.00
CA SER A 313 -45.08 -25.36 60.94
C SER A 313 -46.42 -26.04 60.63
N GLY A 314 -46.43 -27.37 60.68
CA GLY A 314 -47.58 -28.25 60.53
C GLY A 314 -47.14 -29.69 60.41
#